data_AF-A0A348N0C0-F1
#
_entry.id   AF-A0A348N0C0-F1
#
_cell.length_a   1.000
_cell.length_b   1.000
_cell.length_c   1.000
_cell.angle_alpha   90.00
_cell.angle_beta   90.00
_cell.angle_gamma   90.00
#
_symmetry.space_group_name_H-M   'P 1'
#
loop_
_entity.id
_entity.type
_entity.pdbx_description
1 polymer ?
#
loop_
_entity_poly.entity_id
_entity_poly.type
_entity_poly.pdbx_seq_one_letter_code
_entity_poly.pdbx_strand_id
1 'polypeptide(L)'
;MQSVNVGILGLGTVGSGTIAVLRRNLEEISRRAGREIAVTRAADRTLEKERTVDVSGIDITTDAFSIVNDPNIDVVVELIGGTTIAK
;
A
#
# COMPACT_ATOMS: atom_id res chain seq x y z
N MET A 1 -7.25 15.28 12.89
CA MET A 1 -7.44 13.82 13.11
C MET A 1 -6.20 13.11 12.60
N GLN A 2 -5.76 12.03 13.23
CA GLN A 2 -4.63 11.25 12.71
C GLN A 2 -5.07 10.46 11.48
N SER A 3 -4.28 10.55 10.41
CA SER A 3 -4.43 9.74 9.20
C SER A 3 -4.15 8.26 9.50
N VAL A 4 -4.72 7.37 8.70
CA VAL A 4 -4.41 5.93 8.73
C VAL A 4 -3.32 5.66 7.71
N ASN A 5 -2.17 5.22 8.17
CA ASN A 5 -1.05 4.81 7.34
C ASN A 5 -1.20 3.35 6.93
N VAL A 6 -1.20 3.12 5.61
CA VAL A 6 -1.42 1.81 5.01
C VAL A 6 -0.14 1.30 4.36
N GLY A 7 0.20 0.06 4.66
CA GLY A 7 1.24 -0.72 4.01
C GLY A 7 0.64 -1.71 3.02
N ILE A 8 1.08 -1.71 1.76
CA ILE A 8 0.60 -2.66 0.73
C ILE A 8 1.66 -3.72 0.45
N LEU A 9 1.32 -4.99 0.57
CA LEU A 9 2.19 -6.10 0.19
C LEU A 9 1.73 -6.66 -1.16
N GLY A 10 2.53 -6.48 -2.20
CA GLY A 10 2.23 -6.84 -3.58
C GLY A 10 1.77 -5.65 -4.42
N LEU A 11 2.57 -5.28 -5.44
CA LEU A 11 2.27 -4.21 -6.39
C LEU A 11 1.92 -4.76 -7.78
N GLY A 12 1.20 -5.89 -7.81
CA GLY A 12 0.56 -6.42 -9.01
C GLY A 12 -0.62 -5.56 -9.48
N THR A 13 -1.48 -6.14 -10.31
CA THR A 13 -2.67 -5.47 -10.84
C THR A 13 -3.58 -4.92 -9.74
N VAL A 14 -3.83 -5.73 -8.70
CA VAL A 14 -4.72 -5.34 -7.60
C VAL A 14 -4.05 -4.29 -6.71
N GLY A 15 -2.79 -4.47 -6.30
CA GLY A 15 -2.08 -3.50 -5.47
C GLY A 15 -1.97 -2.12 -6.12
N SER A 16 -1.60 -2.09 -7.40
CA SER A 16 -1.53 -0.84 -8.17
C SER A 16 -2.92 -0.19 -8.33
N GLY A 17 -3.96 -0.99 -8.58
CA GLY A 17 -5.34 -0.52 -8.64
C GLY A 17 -5.83 0.06 -7.32
N THR A 18 -5.48 -0.56 -6.19
CA THR A 18 -5.80 -0.06 -4.85
C THR A 18 -5.19 1.31 -4.61
N ILE A 19 -3.90 1.51 -4.92
CA ILE A 19 -3.24 2.81 -4.81
C ILE A 19 -3.95 3.86 -5.69
N ALA A 20 -4.24 3.51 -6.95
CA ALA A 20 -4.88 4.42 -7.89
C ALA A 20 -6.28 4.86 -7.41
N VAL A 21 -7.09 3.92 -6.90
CA VAL A 21 -8.44 4.22 -6.39
C VAL A 21 -8.38 5.04 -5.11
N LEU A 22 -7.49 4.72 -4.18
CA LEU A 22 -7.33 5.50 -2.94
C LEU A 22 -6.92 6.94 -3.24
N ARG A 23 -5.93 7.15 -4.12
CA ARG A 23 -5.51 8.50 -4.52
C ARG A 23 -6.61 9.27 -5.26
N ARG A 24 -7.23 8.66 -6.26
CA ARG A 24 -8.25 9.32 -7.10
C ARG A 24 -9.47 9.75 -6.29
N ASN A 25 -9.83 8.99 -5.25
CA ASN A 25 -11.04 9.23 -4.45
C ASN A 25 -10.72 9.67 -3.02
N LEU A 26 -9.54 10.25 -2.77
CA LEU A 26 -9.06 10.59 -1.43
C LEU A 26 -10.08 11.39 -0.63
N GLU A 27 -10.66 12.44 -1.22
CA GLU A 27 -11.65 13.29 -0.56
C GLU A 27 -12.91 12.51 -0.14
N GLU A 28 -13.52 11.76 -1.07
CA GLU A 28 -14.74 10.99 -0.82
C GLU A 28 -14.51 9.86 0.19
N ILE A 29 -13.40 9.13 0.08
CA ILE A 29 -13.04 8.05 1.00
C ILE A 29 -12.75 8.63 2.38
N SER A 30 -12.01 9.75 2.47
CA SER A 30 -11.71 10.41 3.74
C SER A 30 -12.99 10.91 4.42
N ARG A 31 -13.93 11.47 3.65
CA ARG A 31 -15.24 11.90 4.17
C ARG A 31 -16.03 10.75 4.78
N ARG A 32 -16.02 9.57 4.14
CA ARG A 32 -16.74 8.38 4.62
C ARG A 32 -16.04 7.69 5.79
N ALA A 33 -14.70 7.60 5.74
CA ALA A 33 -13.89 6.98 6.79
C ALA A 33 -13.73 7.90 8.03
N GLY A 34 -14.02 9.20 7.88
CA GLY A 34 -13.83 10.21 8.91
C GLY A 34 -12.36 10.54 9.17
N ARG A 35 -11.43 10.11 8.30
CA ARG A 35 -9.99 10.35 8.37
C ARG A 35 -9.35 9.99 7.04
N GLU A 36 -8.18 10.57 6.77
CA GLU A 36 -7.40 10.25 5.57
C GLU A 36 -6.87 8.80 5.64
N ILE A 37 -6.86 8.13 4.49
CA ILE A 37 -6.23 6.82 4.30
C ILE A 37 -5.07 7.00 3.33
N ALA A 38 -3.86 6.97 3.85
CA ALA A 38 -2.64 7.23 3.10
C ALA A 38 -1.83 5.94 2.92
N VAL A 39 -1.56 5.56 1.68
CA VAL A 39 -0.57 4.49 1.41
C VAL A 39 0.81 5.12 1.56
N THR A 40 1.57 4.69 2.56
CA THR A 40 2.88 5.26 2.88
C THR A 40 4.01 4.29 2.55
N ARG A 41 3.73 2.98 2.59
CA ARG A 41 4.71 1.94 2.28
C ARG A 41 4.15 0.86 1.38
N ALA A 42 5.00 0.27 0.56
CA ALA A 42 4.64 -0.94 -0.18
C ALA A 42 5.82 -1.90 -0.35
N ALA A 43 5.52 -3.19 -0.47
CA ALA A 43 6.51 -4.22 -0.74
C ALA A 43 6.19 -4.95 -2.04
N ASP A 44 7.20 -5.18 -2.88
CA ASP A 44 7.11 -6.09 -4.02
C ASP A 44 8.46 -6.81 -4.17
N ARG A 45 8.47 -7.97 -4.83
CA ARG A 45 9.67 -8.79 -5.02
C ARG A 45 10.75 -8.07 -5.85
N THR A 46 10.37 -7.14 -6.71
CA THR A 46 11.30 -6.36 -7.53
C THR A 46 10.97 -4.87 -7.53
N LEU A 47 12.01 -4.05 -7.44
CA LEU A 47 11.92 -2.59 -7.52
C LEU A 47 11.98 -2.07 -8.97
N GLU A 48 12.53 -2.87 -9.88
CA GLU A 48 12.79 -2.49 -11.28
C GLU A 48 11.56 -2.62 -12.19
N LYS A 49 10.49 -3.23 -11.67
CA LYS A 49 9.25 -3.42 -12.44
C LYS A 49 8.58 -2.09 -12.71
N GLU A 50 8.28 -1.84 -13.98
CA GLU A 50 7.51 -0.68 -14.41
C GLU A 50 6.15 -0.68 -13.71
N ARG A 51 5.82 0.44 -13.05
CA ARG A 51 4.59 0.59 -12.29
C ARG A 51 3.59 1.40 -13.10
N THR A 52 2.36 0.91 -13.16
CA THR A 52 1.26 1.56 -13.89
C THR A 52 0.56 2.64 -13.07
N VAL A 53 1.01 2.88 -11.84
CA VAL A 53 0.44 3.85 -10.90
C VAL A 53 1.54 4.77 -10.38
N ASP A 54 1.17 6.03 -10.13
CA ASP A 54 2.04 6.95 -9.40
C ASP A 54 2.25 6.45 -7.97
N VAL A 55 3.52 6.26 -7.61
CA VAL A 55 3.96 5.83 -6.29
C VAL A 55 4.79 6.90 -5.58
N SER A 56 4.74 8.14 -6.06
CA SER A 56 5.37 9.29 -5.41
C SER A 56 5.00 9.36 -3.92
N GLY A 57 5.99 9.47 -3.03
CA GLY A 57 5.75 9.50 -1.58
C GLY A 57 5.39 8.15 -0.93
N ILE A 58 5.46 7.04 -1.67
CA ILE A 58 5.38 5.68 -1.11
C ILE A 58 6.81 5.14 -1.01
N ASP A 59 7.23 4.75 0.19
CA ASP A 59 8.49 4.02 0.36
C ASP A 59 8.31 2.56 -0.07
N ILE A 60 9.12 2.10 -1.02
CA ILE A 60 8.98 0.77 -1.61
C ILE A 60 10.19 -0.08 -1.33
N THR A 61 9.93 -1.26 -0.77
CA THR A 61 10.93 -2.20 -0.30
C THR A 61 10.70 -3.59 -0.91
N THR A 62 11.72 -4.45 -0.83
CA THR A 62 11.58 -5.88 -1.10
C THR A 62 11.33 -6.70 0.17
N ASP A 63 11.43 -6.07 1.35
CA ASP A 63 11.18 -6.69 2.65
C ASP A 63 9.76 -6.37 3.17
N ALA A 64 8.84 -7.30 2.96
CA ALA A 64 7.46 -7.20 3.45
C ALA A 64 7.38 -7.11 4.99
N PHE A 65 8.29 -7.76 5.72
CA PHE A 65 8.28 -7.72 7.18
C PHE A 65 8.71 -6.37 7.72
N SER A 66 9.51 -5.61 6.97
CA SER A 66 9.81 -4.21 7.34
C SER A 66 8.55 -3.34 7.40
N ILE A 67 7.47 -3.69 6.68
CA ILE A 67 6.18 -2.99 6.70
C ILE A 67 5.30 -3.54 7.82
N VAL A 68 5.21 -4.86 7.95
CA VAL A 68 4.40 -5.52 8.99
C VAL A 68 4.85 -5.12 10.40
N ASN A 69 6.16 -4.95 10.58
CA ASN A 69 6.74 -4.58 11.87
C ASN A 69 6.92 -3.06 12.05
N ASP A 70 6.47 -2.24 11.10
CA ASP A 70 6.59 -0.79 11.19
C ASP A 70 5.54 -0.22 12.17
N PRO A 71 5.95 0.37 13.30
CA PRO A 71 5.00 0.91 14.27
C PRO A 71 4.20 2.11 13.75
N ASN A 72 4.59 2.68 12.60
CA ASN A 72 3.86 3.78 11.97
C ASN A 72 2.80 3.28 10.97
N ILE A 73 2.73 1.98 10.68
CA ILE A 73 1.71 1.39 9.81
C ILE A 73 0.52 0.91 10.65
N ASP A 74 -0.66 1.45 10.37
CA ASP A 74 -1.89 1.12 11.08
C ASP A 74 -2.58 -0.11 10.46
N VAL A 75 -2.47 -0.28 9.14
CA VAL A 75 -3.13 -1.35 8.39
C VAL A 75 -2.20 -1.92 7.33
N VAL A 76 -2.10 -3.25 7.30
CA VAL A 76 -1.43 -3.99 6.23
C VAL A 76 -2.47 -4.59 5.28
N VAL A 77 -2.28 -4.37 3.97
CA VAL A 77 -3.10 -4.97 2.91
C VAL A 77 -2.25 -5.97 2.14
N GLU A 78 -2.52 -7.26 2.28
CA GLU A 78 -1.80 -8.34 1.61
C GLU A 78 -2.46 -8.68 0.27
N LEU A 79 -1.69 -8.59 -0.81
CA LEU A 79 -2.10 -8.74 -2.22
C LEU A 79 -1.03 -9.46 -3.07
N ILE A 80 -0.09 -10.17 -2.45
CA ILE A 80 0.95 -10.91 -3.16
C ILE A 80 0.36 -12.17 -3.79
N GLY A 81 -0.61 -12.79 -3.11
CA GLY A 81 -1.30 -13.99 -3.57
C GLY A 81 -0.54 -15.28 -3.25
N GLY A 82 -1.25 -16.41 -3.36
CA GLY A 82 -0.82 -17.70 -2.83
C GLY A 82 -1.36 -17.96 -1.42
N THR A 83 -1.21 -19.19 -0.94
CA THR A 83 -1.67 -19.61 0.41
C THR A 83 -0.50 -19.83 1.38
N THR A 84 0.72 -19.55 0.92
CA THR A 84 1.96 -19.60 1.69
C THR A 84 2.60 -18.22 1.67
N ILE A 85 3.71 -18.04 2.39
CA ILE A 85 4.55 -16.86 2.22
C ILE A 85 4.91 -16.75 0.73
N ALA A 86 4.68 -15.58 0.14
CA ALA A 86 5.02 -15.33 -1.24
C ALA A 86 6.53 -15.44 -1.47
N LYS A 87 6.91 -16.09 -2.57
CA LYS A 87 8.31 -16.30 -3.00
C LYS A 87 8.74 -15.28 -4.04
#